data_AF-A0A1I5B569-F1
#
_entry.id   AF-A0A1I5B569-F1
#
_cell.length_a   1.000
_cell.length_b   1.000
_cell.length_c   1.000
_cell.angle_alpha   90.00
_cell.angle_beta   90.00
_cell.angle_gamma   90.00
#
_symmetry.space_group_name_H-M   'P 1'
#
loop_
_entity.id
_entity.type
_entity.pdbx_description
1 polymer ?
#
loop_
_entity_poly.entity_id
_entity_poly.type
_entity_poly.pdbx_seq_one_letter_code
_entity_poly.pdbx_strand_id
1 'polypeptide(L)'
;EKFNERRLIMAHDARMNLKKWDSRTCRECHKNPQPPGADAKAAHKKMETEGATCIDCHQNLVHKEAPETDLNESIKQGKMVLKSETKNEDEDEDEDEEEE
;
A
#
# COMPACT_ATOMS: atom_id res chain seq x y z
N GLU A 1 -25.08 -13.87 -2.44
CA GLU A 1 -23.79 -14.36 -3.01
C GLU A 1 -23.07 -13.32 -3.84
N LYS A 2 -23.68 -12.77 -4.91
CA LYS A 2 -23.18 -11.67 -5.78
C LYS A 2 -22.28 -10.57 -5.15
N PHE A 3 -22.52 -10.17 -3.91
CA PHE A 3 -21.64 -9.23 -3.18
C PHE A 3 -20.23 -9.79 -2.95
N ASN A 4 -20.12 -11.07 -2.59
CA ASN A 4 -18.85 -11.73 -2.31
C ASN A 4 -18.01 -11.90 -3.58
N GLU A 5 -18.65 -12.27 -4.69
CA GLU A 5 -18.04 -12.38 -6.03
C GLU A 5 -17.38 -11.06 -6.46
N ARG A 6 -17.98 -9.92 -6.10
CA ARG A 6 -17.50 -8.57 -6.45
C ARG A 6 -16.68 -7.88 -5.35
N ARG A 7 -16.45 -8.53 -4.19
CA ARG A 7 -15.85 -7.88 -3.01
C ARG A 7 -14.47 -7.31 -3.31
N LEU A 8 -13.63 -8.05 -4.03
CA LEU A 8 -12.30 -7.60 -4.43
C LEU A 8 -12.34 -6.31 -5.27
N ILE A 9 -13.24 -6.23 -6.24
CA ILE A 9 -13.41 -5.05 -7.10
C ILE A 9 -13.84 -3.85 -6.27
N MET A 10 -14.89 -4.00 -5.45
CA MET A 10 -15.37 -2.91 -4.58
C MET A 10 -14.32 -2.49 -3.53
N ALA A 11 -13.52 -3.42 -3.02
CA ALA A 11 -12.42 -3.12 -2.10
C ALA A 11 -11.31 -2.34 -2.81
N HIS A 12 -10.91 -2.75 -4.02
CA HIS A 12 -9.94 -2.03 -4.84
C HIS A 12 -10.42 -0.62 -5.18
N ASP A 13 -11.66 -0.45 -5.64
CA ASP A 13 -12.24 0.86 -5.96
C ASP A 13 -12.25 1.78 -4.72
N ALA A 14 -12.59 1.26 -3.55
CA ALA A 14 -12.53 2.01 -2.29
C ALA A 14 -11.09 2.40 -1.90
N ARG A 15 -10.12 1.47 -2.04
CA ARG A 15 -8.70 1.72 -1.78
C ARG A 15 -8.13 2.79 -2.73
N MET A 16 -8.47 2.72 -4.02
CA MET A 16 -8.08 3.71 -5.03
C MET A 16 -8.62 5.11 -4.74
N ASN A 17 -9.88 5.22 -4.28
CA ASN A 17 -10.44 6.51 -3.86
C ASN A 17 -9.74 7.09 -2.62
N LEU A 18 -9.39 6.25 -1.63
CA LEU A 18 -8.61 6.68 -0.48
C LEU A 18 -7.20 7.15 -0.89
N LYS A 19 -6.51 6.42 -1.77
CA LYS A 19 -5.17 6.77 -2.27
C LYS A 19 -5.20 8.09 -3.06
N LYS A 20 -6.20 8.27 -3.93
CA LYS A 20 -6.42 9.51 -4.71
C LYS A 20 -6.55 10.75 -3.83
N TRP A 21 -7.00 10.60 -2.59
CA TRP A 21 -7.11 11.67 -1.60
C TRP A 21 -6.01 11.62 -0.54
N ASP A 22 -4.86 11.00 -0.83
CA ASP A 22 -3.71 10.87 0.08
C ASP A 22 -4.09 10.30 1.47
N SER A 23 -5.09 9.41 1.51
CA SER A 23 -5.66 8.91 2.76
C SER A 23 -6.03 10.03 3.75
N ARG A 24 -6.45 11.21 3.27
CA ARG A 24 -6.71 12.43 4.08
C ARG A 24 -7.58 12.17 5.31
N THR A 25 -8.60 11.32 5.17
CA THR A 25 -9.49 10.90 6.27
C THR A 25 -8.75 10.16 7.38
N CYS A 26 -7.72 9.37 7.04
CA CYS A 26 -6.82 8.76 8.01
C CYS A 26 -5.90 9.83 8.64
N ARG A 27 -5.24 10.66 7.82
CA ARG A 27 -4.28 11.69 8.27
C ARG A 27 -4.90 12.75 9.18
N GLU A 28 -6.19 13.07 9.02
CA GLU A 28 -6.90 14.04 9.87
C GLU A 28 -6.99 13.58 11.34
N CYS A 29 -6.99 12.28 11.62
CA CYS A 29 -6.98 11.76 12.99
C CYS A 29 -5.60 11.21 13.39
N HIS A 30 -4.92 10.50 12.49
CA HIS A 30 -3.61 9.87 12.73
C HIS A 30 -2.46 10.80 12.34
N LYS A 31 -2.36 11.96 13.02
CA LYS A 31 -1.37 13.01 12.69
C LYS A 31 0.08 12.58 12.99
N ASN A 32 0.30 11.92 14.12
CA ASN A 32 1.61 11.43 14.57
C ASN A 32 1.55 9.91 14.83
N PRO A 33 1.48 9.05 13.79
CA PRO A 33 1.40 7.60 13.98
C PRO A 33 2.65 7.07 14.68
N GLN A 34 2.46 6.11 15.60
CA GLN A 34 3.54 5.44 16.33
C GLN A 34 3.55 3.95 15.93
N PRO A 35 4.16 3.60 14.78
CA PRO A 35 4.19 2.21 14.32
C PRO A 35 5.00 1.31 15.28
N PRO A 36 4.52 0.09 15.57
CA PRO A 36 5.19 -0.85 16.48
C PRO A 36 6.33 -1.60 15.78
N GLY A 37 7.40 -1.94 16.53
CA GLY A 37 8.57 -2.65 15.98
C GLY A 37 9.56 -1.73 15.26
N ALA A 38 10.61 -2.31 14.67
CA ALA A 38 11.61 -1.60 13.88
C ALA A 38 11.13 -1.44 12.42
N ASP A 39 10.68 -2.54 11.82
CA ASP A 39 10.35 -2.64 10.39
C ASP A 39 9.20 -1.70 10.01
N ALA A 40 8.14 -1.63 10.83
CA ALA A 40 7.03 -0.69 10.58
C ALA A 40 7.45 0.78 10.77
N LYS A 41 8.46 1.08 11.61
CA LYS A 41 9.04 2.43 11.70
C LYS A 41 9.86 2.76 10.44
N ALA A 42 10.64 1.81 9.94
CA ALA A 42 11.38 1.96 8.69
C ALA A 42 10.41 2.18 7.51
N ALA A 43 9.36 1.36 7.39
CA ALA A 43 8.33 1.50 6.37
C ALA A 43 7.57 2.83 6.45
N HIS A 44 7.21 3.29 7.66
CA HIS A 44 6.58 4.61 7.84
C HIS A 44 7.53 5.77 7.50
N LYS A 45 8.84 5.64 7.76
CA LYS A 45 9.84 6.64 7.37
C LYS A 45 10.03 6.66 5.84
N LYS A 46 10.12 5.49 5.21
CA LYS A 46 10.22 5.33 3.75
C LYS A 46 8.98 5.87 3.01
N MET A 47 7.79 5.75 3.61
CA MET A 47 6.55 6.37 3.13
C MET A 47 6.65 7.92 3.01
N GLU A 48 7.42 8.60 3.86
CA GLU A 48 7.58 10.07 3.79
C GLU A 48 8.33 10.52 2.53
N THR A 49 9.26 9.69 2.02
CA THR A 49 10.07 9.97 0.83
C THR A 49 9.45 9.44 -0.46
N GLU A 50 8.74 8.31 -0.41
CA GLU A 50 8.18 7.65 -1.60
C GLU A 50 6.79 8.13 -2.03
N GLY A 51 6.17 9.04 -1.26
CA GLY A 51 4.80 9.52 -1.54
C GLY A 51 3.72 8.43 -1.37
N ALA A 52 4.03 7.37 -0.63
CA ALA A 52 3.05 6.34 -0.30
C ALA A 52 2.00 6.87 0.70
N THR A 53 0.83 6.23 0.68
CA THR A 53 -0.35 6.64 1.44
C THR A 53 -0.75 5.52 2.42
N CYS A 54 -1.50 5.84 3.47
CA CYS A 54 -1.87 4.86 4.50
C CYS A 54 -2.55 3.60 3.91
N ILE A 55 -3.35 3.76 2.85
CA ILE A 55 -4.09 2.67 2.22
C ILE A 55 -3.24 1.79 1.28
N ASP A 56 -2.00 2.17 0.96
CA ASP A 56 -1.10 1.29 0.18
C ASP A 56 -0.74 0.03 0.99
N CYS A 57 -0.59 0.15 2.31
CA CYS A 57 -0.34 -0.95 3.23
C CYS A 57 -1.58 -1.40 4.02
N HIS A 58 -2.44 -0.48 4.50
CA HIS A 58 -3.54 -0.84 5.41
C HIS A 58 -4.85 -1.21 4.68
N GLN A 59 -4.81 -2.25 3.85
CA GLN A 59 -5.88 -2.56 2.89
C GLN A 59 -7.08 -3.36 3.42
N ASN A 60 -6.99 -3.92 4.63
CA ASN A 60 -7.99 -4.81 5.24
C ASN A 60 -8.32 -4.43 6.71
N LEU A 61 -8.52 -3.14 6.99
CA LEU A 61 -8.64 -2.60 8.36
C LEU A 61 -9.88 -3.03 9.17
N VAL A 62 -11.06 -3.09 8.56
CA VAL A 62 -12.35 -3.20 9.31
C VAL A 62 -13.38 -4.16 8.71
N HIS A 63 -13.26 -4.49 7.43
CA HIS A 63 -14.18 -5.38 6.72
C HIS A 63 -13.58 -6.78 6.60
N LYS A 64 -14.42 -7.78 6.27
CA LYS A 64 -13.91 -9.12 5.92
C LYS A 64 -12.91 -8.98 4.77
N GLU A 65 -11.75 -9.59 4.96
CA GLU A 65 -10.61 -9.51 4.06
C GLU A 65 -10.98 -9.77 2.59
N ALA A 66 -10.30 -9.03 1.74
CA ALA A 66 -10.20 -9.23 0.31
C ALA A 66 -8.72 -9.16 -0.10
N PRO A 67 -8.29 -9.93 -1.13
CA PRO A 67 -6.91 -9.91 -1.62
C PRO A 67 -6.38 -8.49 -1.78
N GLU A 68 -5.12 -8.27 -1.41
CA GLU A 68 -4.49 -6.96 -1.54
C GLU A 68 -4.14 -6.65 -2.99
N THR A 69 -4.19 -5.37 -3.32
CA THR A 69 -3.92 -4.86 -4.67
C THR A 69 -2.76 -3.89 -4.60
N ASP A 70 -1.78 -4.01 -5.50
CA ASP A 70 -0.75 -2.99 -5.63
C ASP A 70 -1.37 -1.76 -6.28
N LEU A 71 -1.60 -0.71 -5.50
CA LEU A 71 -2.30 0.48 -5.98
C LEU A 71 -1.40 1.35 -6.87
N ASN A 72 -0.08 1.32 -6.68
CA ASN A 72 0.87 2.04 -7.53
C ASN A 72 0.93 1.40 -8.92
N GLU A 73 1.14 0.08 -8.97
CA GLU A 73 1.20 -0.66 -10.23
C GLU A 73 -0.18 -0.72 -10.90
N SER A 74 -1.28 -0.72 -10.13
CA SER A 74 -2.63 -0.59 -10.70
C SER A 74 -2.87 0.75 -11.41
N ILE A 75 -2.36 1.86 -10.85
CA ILE A 75 -2.41 3.18 -11.48
C ILE A 75 -1.57 3.17 -12.76
N LYS A 76 -0.33 2.67 -12.68
CA LYS A 76 0.63 2.63 -13.79
C LYS A 76 0.15 1.77 -14.97
N GLN A 77 -0.47 0.62 -14.70
CA GLN A 77 -1.01 -0.28 -15.74
C GLN A 77 -2.46 0.03 -16.16
N GLY A 78 -3.16 0.94 -15.46
CA GLY A 78 -4.56 1.28 -15.74
C GLY A 78 -5.57 0.13 -15.50
N LYS A 79 -5.19 -0.89 -14.73
CA LYS A 79 -6.01 -2.08 -14.41
C LYS A 79 -5.68 -2.55 -12.99
N MET A 80 -6.58 -3.28 -12.34
CA MET A 80 -6.30 -3.86 -11.03
C MET A 80 -5.14 -4.86 -11.10
N VAL A 81 -4.12 -4.64 -10.28
CA VAL A 81 -2.98 -5.53 -10.05
C VAL A 81 -3.07 -6.05 -8.62
N LEU A 82 -3.00 -7.38 -8.44
CA LEU A 82 -2.91 -8.01 -7.12
C LEU A 82 -1.48 -7.89 -6.60
N LYS A 83 -1.31 -7.72 -5.28
CA LYS A 83 -0.01 -8.00 -4.66
C LYS A 83 0.22 -9.52 -4.74
N SER A 84 1.31 -9.95 -5.37
CA SER A 84 1.76 -11.34 -5.29
C SER A 84 2.20 -11.66 -3.86
N GLU A 85 2.06 -12.92 -3.43
CA GLU A 85 2.62 -13.43 -2.16
C GLU A 85 4.14 -13.63 -2.28
N THR A 86 4.85 -12.57 -2.66
CA THR A 86 6.30 -12.55 -2.89
C THR A 86 6.77 -11.09 -2.80
N LYS A 87 7.09 -10.67 -1.57
CA LYS A 87 7.97 -9.54 -1.30
C LYS A 87 9.03 -9.99 -0.30
N ASN A 88 10.13 -10.49 -0.86
CA ASN A 88 11.43 -10.77 -0.26
C ASN A 88 12.36 -11.01 -1.45
N GLU A 89 12.76 -9.97 -2.19
CA GLU A 89 13.87 -10.04 -3.16
C GLU A 89 14.27 -8.67 -3.75
N ASP A 90 13.37 -7.67 -3.85
CA ASP A 90 13.66 -6.37 -4.52
C ASP A 90 13.83 -5.17 -3.55
N GLU A 91 14.76 -5.21 -2.59
CA GLU A 91 15.25 -4.00 -1.87
C GLU A 91 16.79 -3.86 -1.84
N ASP A 92 17.55 -4.71 -2.57
CA ASP A 92 19.03 -4.74 -2.59
C ASP A 92 19.63 -4.41 -3.99
N GLU A 93 19.08 -3.43 -4.71
CA GLU A 93 19.76 -2.78 -5.85
C GLU A 93 19.71 -1.25 -5.67
N ASP A 94 20.76 -0.69 -5.05
CA ASP A 94 21.35 0.65 -5.29
C ASP A 94 22.32 1.04 -4.13
N GLU A 95 23.59 0.61 -4.20
CA GLU A 95 24.74 1.33 -3.60
C GLU A 95 26.03 1.02 -4.41
N ASP A 96 26.77 2.08 -4.75
CA ASP A 96 27.84 2.17 -5.78
C ASP A 96 29.27 1.72 -5.38
N GLU A 97 30.24 2.01 -6.29
CA GLU A 97 31.73 2.04 -6.21
C GLU A 97 32.51 0.70 -6.12
N GLU A 98 33.66 0.46 -6.78
CA GLU A 98 34.54 1.27 -7.68
C GLU A 98 34.82 0.54 -9.04
N GLU A 99 35.54 1.20 -9.99
CA GLU A 99 36.17 0.57 -11.18
C GLU A 99 37.61 0.07 -10.86
N GLU A 100 38.05 -1.06 -11.43
CA GLU A 100 39.48 -1.41 -11.69
C GLU A 100 39.68 -2.02 -13.09
#